data_AF-A0A072TLP4-F1
#
_entry.id   AF-A0A072TLP4-F1
#
_cell.length_a   1.000
_cell.length_b   1.000
_cell.length_c   1.000
_cell.angle_alpha   90.00
_cell.angle_beta   90.00
_cell.angle_gamma   90.00
#
_symmetry.space_group_name_H-M   'P 1'
#
loop_
_entity.id
_entity.type
_entity.pdbx_description
1 polymer ?
#
loop_
_entity_poly.entity_id
_entity_poly.type
_entity_poly.pdbx_seq_one_letter_code
_entity_poly.pdbx_strand_id
1 'polypeptide(L)' 'MFMFPYLTLFFIIFVLCVEVEARICARGSRTWLGPCTINSDCSTKCIKQEHATFGACGGFGLDCVCYMNC' A
#
# COMPACT_ATOMS: atom_id res chain seq x y z
N MET A 1 -42.68 -18.04 2.51
CA MET A 1 -41.48 -18.55 3.21
C MET A 1 -40.36 -18.83 2.20
N PHE A 2 -39.91 -17.82 1.44
CA PHE A 2 -38.89 -17.97 0.38
C PHE A 2 -37.82 -16.86 0.38
N MET A 3 -37.85 -15.95 1.36
CA MET A 3 -36.95 -14.77 1.41
C MET A 3 -35.57 -15.09 2.04
N PHE A 4 -35.42 -16.25 2.66
CA PHE A 4 -34.23 -16.65 3.41
C PHE A 4 -32.93 -16.91 2.59
N PRO A 5 -32.94 -17.41 1.33
CA PRO A 5 -31.69 -17.80 0.66
C PRO A 5 -30.87 -16.61 0.14
N TYR A 6 -31.51 -15.45 -0.06
CA TYR A 6 -30.81 -14.25 -0.51
C TYR A 6 -29.99 -13.61 0.61
N LEU A 7 -30.53 -13.64 1.83
CA LEU A 7 -29.87 -13.08 3.01
C LEU A 7 -28.61 -13.88 3.40
N THR A 8 -28.67 -15.22 3.26
CA THR A 8 -27.52 -16.09 3.52
C THR A 8 -26.43 -15.92 2.46
N LEU A 9 -26.80 -15.79 1.18
CA LEU A 9 -25.86 -15.52 0.10
C LEU A 9 -25.14 -14.18 0.30
N PHE A 10 -25.87 -13.15 0.69
CA PHE A 10 -25.31 -11.84 1.02
C PHE A 10 -24.30 -11.92 2.18
N PHE A 11 -24.64 -12.63 3.25
CA PHE A 11 -23.73 -12.83 4.40
C PHE A 11 -22.45 -13.59 4.03
N ILE A 12 -22.55 -14.60 3.17
CA ILE A 12 -21.39 -15.38 2.68
C ILE A 12 -20.46 -14.49 1.84
N ILE A 13 -21.02 -13.69 0.92
CA ILE A 13 -20.24 -12.76 0.09
C ILE A 13 -19.57 -11.70 0.97
N PHE A 14 -20.28 -11.19 1.99
CA PHE A 14 -19.74 -10.19 2.90
C PHE A 14 -18.56 -10.73 3.72
N VAL A 15 -18.68 -11.96 4.25
CA VAL A 15 -17.58 -12.66 4.95
C VAL A 15 -16.39 -12.92 4.04
N LEU A 16 -16.60 -13.28 2.77
CA LEU A 16 -15.51 -13.51 1.82
C LEU A 16 -14.76 -12.23 1.43
N CYS A 17 -15.44 -11.07 1.39
CA CYS A 17 -14.83 -9.80 1.02
C CYS A 17 -14.12 -9.08 2.17
N VAL A 18 -14.40 -9.42 3.43
CA VAL A 18 -13.86 -8.68 4.59
C VAL A 18 -12.35 -8.91 4.82
N GLU A 19 -11.77 -9.92 4.18
CA GLU A 19 -10.39 -10.38 4.41
C GLU A 19 -9.34 -9.68 3.52
N VAL A 20 -9.69 -8.64 2.76
CA VAL A 20 -8.74 -7.90 1.90
C VAL A 20 -8.63 -6.44 2.35
N GLU A 21 -8.12 -6.23 3.56
CA GLU A 21 -7.39 -4.98 3.82
C GLU A 21 -5.94 -5.18 3.37
N ALA A 22 -5.59 -4.52 2.27
CA ALA A 22 -4.22 -4.38 1.81
C ALA A 22 -3.39 -3.71 2.91
N ARG A 23 -2.48 -4.45 3.57
CA ARG A 23 -1.63 -3.83 4.60
C ARG A 23 -0.55 -3.06 3.87
N ILE A 24 -0.31 -1.83 4.31
CA ILE A 24 0.69 -0.97 3.70
C ILE A 24 1.90 -0.94 4.62
N CYS A 25 3.02 -1.51 4.18
CA CYS A 25 4.27 -1.50 4.93
C CYS A 25 5.14 -0.33 4.46
N ALA A 26 5.65 0.45 5.42
CA ALA A 26 6.66 1.46 5.17
C ALA A 26 8.06 0.83 5.24
N ARG A 27 8.89 1.10 4.22
CA ARG A 27 10.27 0.61 4.13
C ARG A 27 11.18 1.72 3.61
N GLY A 28 12.31 1.96 4.28
CA GLY A 28 13.35 2.83 3.73
C GLY A 28 13.86 2.29 2.39
N SER A 29 14.02 3.18 1.41
CA SER A 29 14.50 2.83 0.08
C SER A 29 15.92 2.30 0.16
N ARG A 30 16.17 1.15 -0.47
CA ARG A 30 17.51 0.55 -0.54
C ARG A 30 18.36 1.15 -1.65
N THR A 31 17.72 1.79 -2.61
CA THR A 31 18.34 2.31 -3.83
C THR A 31 18.50 3.83 -3.81
N TRP A 32 17.86 4.51 -2.86
CA TRP A 32 17.97 5.95 -2.67
C TRP A 32 19.28 6.31 -1.98
N LEU A 33 19.98 7.29 -2.55
CA LEU A 33 21.26 7.80 -2.04
C LEU A 33 21.19 9.31 -2.03
N GLY A 34 21.43 9.92 -0.87
CA GLY A 34 21.43 11.37 -0.70
C GLY A 34 20.09 11.95 -0.23
N PRO A 35 20.01 13.28 -0.06
CA PRO A 35 18.86 13.95 0.51
C PRO A 35 17.63 13.85 -0.40
N CYS A 36 16.48 13.62 0.22
CA CYS A 36 15.19 13.53 -0.44
C CYS A 36 14.53 14.92 -0.50
N THR A 37 14.86 15.67 -1.54
CA THR A 37 14.34 17.04 -1.76
C THR A 37 13.03 17.07 -2.56
N ILE A 38 12.76 16.00 -3.32
CA ILE A 38 11.62 15.91 -4.24
C ILE A 38 10.87 14.59 -4.01
N ASN A 39 9.67 14.70 -3.44
CA ASN A 39 8.81 13.55 -3.11
C ASN A 39 8.45 12.72 -4.35
N SER A 40 8.23 13.36 -5.50
CA SER A 40 7.86 12.68 -6.76
C SER A 40 8.99 11.82 -7.32
N ASP A 41 10.24 12.23 -7.11
CA ASP A 41 11.41 11.49 -7.56
C ASP A 41 11.60 10.21 -6.72
N CYS A 42 11.48 10.36 -5.39
CA CYS A 42 11.43 9.24 -4.45
C CYS A 42 10.28 8.27 -4.79
N SER A 43 9.06 8.77 -5.00
CA SER A 43 7.91 7.94 -5.38
C SER A 43 8.15 7.19 -6.70
N THR A 44 8.64 7.88 -7.72
CA THR A 44 8.95 7.26 -9.02
C THR A 44 10.02 6.17 -8.89
N LYS A 45 11.04 6.41 -8.08
CA LYS A 45 12.09 5.42 -7.78
C LYS A 45 11.51 4.20 -7.07
N CYS A 46 10.73 4.41 -6.00
CA CYS A 46 10.09 3.36 -5.24
C CYS A 46 9.19 2.48 -6.12
N ILE A 47 8.40 3.08 -7.01
CA ILE A 47 7.52 2.36 -7.95
C ILE A 47 8.34 1.59 -9.00
N LYS A 48 9.36 2.22 -9.61
CA LYS A 48 10.12 1.62 -10.72
C LYS A 48 11.18 0.61 -10.28
N GLN A 49 11.79 0.79 -9.12
CA GLN A 49 12.95 -0.01 -8.68
C GLN A 49 12.63 -0.94 -7.51
N GLU A 50 11.67 -0.59 -6.64
CA GLU A 50 11.36 -1.37 -5.44
C GLU A 50 9.94 -1.93 -5.44
N HIS A 51 9.23 -1.83 -6.57
CA HIS A 51 7.87 -2.34 -6.77
C HIS A 51 6.88 -1.89 -5.68
N ALA A 52 7.09 -0.68 -5.15
CA ALA A 52 6.22 -0.10 -4.14
C ALA A 52 4.98 0.55 -4.78
N THR A 53 3.95 0.77 -3.97
CA THR A 53 2.72 1.46 -4.37
C THR A 53 2.97 2.96 -4.50
N PHE A 54 3.72 3.55 -3.56
CA PHE A 54 4.14 4.95 -3.60
C PHE A 54 5.38 5.16 -2.72
N GLY A 55 5.96 6.36 -2.77
CA GLY A 55 7.05 6.76 -1.88
C GLY A 55 6.94 8.21 -1.43
N ALA A 56 7.55 8.51 -0.29
CA ALA A 56 7.63 9.85 0.26
C ALA A 56 8.95 10.08 1.00
N CYS A 57 9.39 11.33 1.03
CA CYS A 57 10.55 11.73 1.80
C CYS A 57 10.22 11.72 3.31
N GLY A 58 10.99 10.94 4.07
CA GLY A 58 10.92 10.84 5.53
C GLY A 58 12.13 11.48 6.22
N GLY A 59 12.10 11.54 7.55
CA GLY A 59 13.26 11.95 8.36
C GLY A 59 13.84 13.31 7.97
N PHE A 60 13.03 14.38 8.06
CA PHE A 60 13.41 15.75 7.67
C PHE A 60 13.82 15.92 6.18
N GLY A 61 13.30 15.08 5.28
CA GLY A 61 13.64 15.18 3.85
C GLY A 61 15.02 14.62 3.53
N LEU A 62 15.57 13.76 4.38
CA LEU A 62 16.86 13.11 4.13
C LEU A 62 16.67 11.67 3.65
N ASP A 63 15.60 11.01 4.08
CA ASP A 63 15.34 9.62 3.76
C ASP A 63 14.21 9.48 2.76
N CYS A 64 14.24 8.45 1.92
CA CYS A 64 13.15 8.13 0.99
C CYS A 64 12.48 6.85 1.49
N VAL A 65 11.20 6.94 1.84
CA VAL A 65 10.41 5.83 2.38
C VAL A 65 9.44 5.35 1.30
N CYS A 66 9.56 4.08 0.94
CA CYS A 66 8.66 3.39 0.03
C CYS A 66 7.54 2.68 0.79
N TYR A 67 6.32 2.79 0.30
CA TYR A 67 5.14 2.15 0.85
C TYR A 67 4.68 1.07 -0.11
N MET A 68 4.72 -0.17 0.34
CA MET A 68 4.41 -1.35 -0.47
C MET A 68 3.33 -2.19 0.18
N ASN A 69 2.61 -2.94 -0.66
CA ASN A 69 1.63 -3.88 -0.16
C ASN A 69 2.31 -5.05 0.57
N CYS A 70 1.82 -5.32 1.76
CA CYS A 70 2.11 -6.43 2.64
C CYS A 70 0.79 -6.88 3.31
#